data_AF-A0A2N2CM80-F1
#
_entry.id   AF-A0A2N2CM80-F1
#
_cell.length_a   1.000
_cell.length_b   1.000
_cell.length_c   1.000
_cell.angle_alpha   90.00
_cell.angle_beta   90.00
_cell.angle_gamma   90.00
#
_symmetry.space_group_name_H-M   'P 1'
#
loop_
_entity.id
_entity.type
_entity.pdbx_description
1 polymer ?
#
loop_
_entity_poly.entity_id
_entity_poly.type
_entity_poly.pdbx_seq_one_letter_code
_entity_poly.pdbx_strand_id
1 'polypeptide(L)'
;MKYLQWRHSVMCLMCLLGCFLVPAPVFAHDTISANQIMAIQDSETTFTISIGHLNVENGIDHLSCKVWSAAGSQDDMKTKTMTPNGNGSYSYTVDMERDHSVEDVVKVKRYDKGIYYIEIYGVDNGGVTGLVDSTYIVIRADANEWIRHRYDGSDFYVDTFRAILTVTPEIKNGTQEANSGASFKSGYGYALNLNTTVASTGDAEADKWLAGAQNASTVFPEFNFKTGVTTNGSFNQFNRLSDCMGITNNSNLSNTVLELKTNPFSASSARVHFTPLWFPDNTEYTVYSEVFDAWTPGGMLGTATTNSVNIDGTVYDDWQVNNKK
;
A
#
# COMPACT_ATOMS: atom_id res chain seq x y z
N MET A 1 -9.91 -1.64 92.76
CA MET A 1 -10.41 -2.72 91.90
C MET A 1 -10.28 -2.26 90.45
N LYS A 2 -9.47 -3.00 89.66
CA LYS A 2 -9.33 -3.02 88.20
C LYS A 2 -9.60 -1.72 87.40
N TYR A 3 -8.55 -1.12 86.84
CA TYR A 3 -8.58 -0.63 85.45
C TYR A 3 -7.29 -1.06 84.75
N LEU A 4 -7.47 -1.85 83.70
CA LEU A 4 -6.46 -2.59 82.96
C LEU A 4 -6.16 -1.84 81.65
N GLN A 5 -4.87 -1.48 81.50
CA GLN A 5 -4.05 -1.35 80.28
C GLN A 5 -4.70 -0.94 78.93
N TRP A 6 -4.12 0.08 78.28
CA TRP A 6 -3.11 -0.14 77.24
C TRP A 6 -2.27 1.12 76.94
N ARG A 7 -0.96 1.02 77.17
CA ARG A 7 0.10 1.86 76.57
C ARG A 7 0.40 1.31 75.18
N HIS A 8 0.81 2.14 74.21
CA HIS A 8 1.88 1.94 73.21
C HIS A 8 1.93 3.23 72.34
N SER A 9 2.86 4.14 72.64
CA SER A 9 4.09 4.38 71.84
C SER A 9 3.80 5.16 70.55
N VAL A 10 3.98 6.48 70.51
CA VAL A 10 5.26 7.14 70.12
C VAL A 10 5.91 6.46 68.92
N MET A 11 5.30 6.57 67.73
CA MET A 11 5.97 6.40 66.44
C MET A 11 5.08 6.90 65.29
N CYS A 12 4.72 8.19 65.28
CA CYS A 12 3.91 8.78 64.20
C CYS A 12 4.52 10.09 63.71
N LEU A 13 5.84 10.09 63.46
CA LEU A 13 6.52 11.27 62.91
C LEU A 13 7.82 10.95 62.17
N MET A 14 7.88 9.91 61.32
CA MET A 14 8.99 9.70 60.36
C MET A 14 8.59 8.88 59.12
N CYS A 15 7.43 9.14 58.51
CA CYS A 15 7.06 8.56 57.20
C CYS A 15 6.59 9.61 56.18
N LEU A 16 7.03 10.87 56.31
CA LEU A 16 6.59 11.98 55.43
C LEU A 16 7.72 12.62 54.61
N LEU A 17 8.86 11.94 54.44
CA LEU A 17 10.00 12.46 53.66
C LEU A 17 10.70 11.42 52.77
N GLY A 18 9.95 10.41 52.34
CA GLY A 18 10.46 9.33 51.49
C GLY A 18 9.44 8.84 50.47
N CYS A 19 8.65 9.75 49.88
CA CYS A 19 8.03 9.44 48.60
C CYS A 19 9.16 9.43 47.57
N PHE A 20 9.66 8.23 47.29
CA PHE A 20 10.42 7.93 46.10
C PHE A 20 9.77 8.65 44.91
N LEU A 21 10.51 9.57 44.30
CA LEU A 21 10.41 9.83 42.87
C LEU A 21 10.82 8.53 42.18
N VAL A 22 9.90 7.56 42.13
CA VAL A 22 10.00 6.53 41.10
C VAL A 22 9.70 7.30 39.82
N PRO A 23 10.63 7.38 38.85
CA PRO A 23 10.27 7.91 37.55
C PRO A 23 9.02 7.16 37.11
N ALA A 24 7.99 7.91 36.69
CA ALA A 24 6.79 7.29 36.13
C ALA A 24 7.25 6.26 35.09
N PRO A 25 6.63 5.07 35.01
CA PRO A 25 6.94 4.14 33.94
C PRO A 25 6.74 4.88 32.63
N VAL A 26 7.83 5.18 31.93
CA VAL A 26 7.79 5.68 30.57
C VAL A 26 7.28 4.49 29.76
N PHE A 27 6.01 4.53 29.38
CA PHE A 27 5.51 3.58 28.40
C PHE A 27 6.30 3.81 27.12
N ALA A 28 6.95 2.76 26.60
CA ALA A 28 7.87 2.83 25.47
C ALA A 28 7.27 3.36 24.16
N HIS A 29 5.95 3.57 24.13
CA HIS A 29 5.26 4.27 23.05
C HIS A 29 5.78 5.71 22.83
N ASP A 30 6.47 6.32 23.81
CA ASP A 30 6.93 7.71 23.73
C ASP A 30 8.43 7.93 23.42
N THR A 31 9.21 6.88 23.10
CA THR A 31 10.68 7.04 22.93
C THR A 31 11.24 6.66 21.55
N ILE A 32 10.52 5.86 20.75
CA ILE A 32 10.94 5.45 19.41
C ILE A 32 9.81 5.77 18.44
N SER A 33 10.05 6.72 17.53
CA SER A 33 9.09 7.06 16.47
C SER A 33 9.71 6.86 15.09
N ALA A 34 8.88 6.51 14.12
CA ALA A 34 9.24 6.42 12.72
C ALA A 34 8.35 7.35 11.89
N ASN A 35 8.93 8.01 10.89
CA ASN A 35 8.20 8.89 9.99
C ASN A 35 8.08 8.35 8.56
N GLN A 36 8.55 7.12 8.33
CA GLN A 36 8.43 6.43 7.06
C GLN A 36 8.40 4.93 7.28
N ILE A 37 7.26 4.31 6.93
CA ILE A 37 7.11 2.86 6.85
C ILE A 37 6.46 2.53 5.54
N MET A 38 7.03 1.55 4.85
CA MET A 38 6.58 1.09 3.57
C MET A 38 6.62 -0.43 3.55
N ALA A 39 5.56 -1.03 3.00
CA ALA A 39 5.55 -2.43 2.65
C ALA A 39 5.24 -2.50 1.15
N ILE A 40 6.13 -3.12 0.38
CA ILE A 40 6.03 -3.17 -1.07
C ILE A 40 6.11 -4.63 -1.49
N GLN A 41 5.14 -5.08 -2.28
CA GLN A 41 5.18 -6.41 -2.89
C GLN A 41 6.27 -6.42 -3.97
N ASP A 42 7.30 -7.26 -3.78
CA ASP A 42 8.45 -7.35 -4.70
C ASP A 42 8.22 -8.40 -5.79
N SER A 43 7.46 -9.45 -5.46
CA SER A 43 7.16 -10.56 -6.38
C SER A 43 5.82 -11.22 -6.01
N GLU A 44 5.46 -12.29 -6.71
CA GLU A 44 4.28 -13.09 -6.34
C GLU A 44 4.37 -13.65 -4.91
N THR A 45 5.57 -14.01 -4.43
CA THR A 45 5.77 -14.72 -3.16
C THR A 45 6.46 -13.88 -2.09
N THR A 46 6.92 -12.67 -2.42
CA THR A 46 7.70 -11.83 -1.48
C THR A 46 7.25 -10.39 -1.42
N PHE A 47 7.40 -9.79 -0.25
CA PHE A 47 7.28 -8.35 -0.06
C PHE A 47 8.33 -7.83 0.92
N THR A 48 8.76 -6.60 0.73
CA THR A 48 9.78 -5.96 1.55
C THR A 48 9.17 -4.88 2.41
N ILE A 49 9.45 -4.98 3.70
CA ILE A 49 9.09 -4.01 4.72
C ILE A 49 10.31 -3.14 4.94
N SER A 50 10.15 -1.82 4.85
CA SER A 50 11.18 -0.84 5.09
C SER A 50 10.71 0.20 6.10
N ILE A 51 11.59 0.56 7.03
CA ILE A 51 11.37 1.61 8.02
C ILE A 51 12.55 2.59 8.00
N GLY A 52 12.25 3.88 8.01
CA GLY A 52 13.24 4.95 7.94
C GLY A 52 12.81 6.18 8.72
N HIS A 53 13.70 7.17 8.79
CA HIS A 53 13.50 8.40 9.58
C HIS A 53 13.14 8.10 11.04
N LEU A 54 13.90 7.19 11.66
CA LEU A 54 13.75 6.84 13.07
C LEU A 54 14.27 7.98 13.96
N ASN A 55 13.50 8.34 14.98
CA ASN A 55 13.91 9.31 15.99
C ASN A 55 13.99 8.62 17.36
N VAL A 56 15.23 8.44 17.84
CA VAL A 56 15.56 7.74 19.09
C VAL A 56 16.77 8.41 19.73
N GLU A 57 16.62 8.86 20.97
CA GLU A 57 17.69 9.59 21.69
C GLU A 57 18.96 8.77 21.87
N ASN A 58 18.84 7.49 22.21
CA ASN A 58 19.98 6.59 22.46
C ASN A 58 20.47 5.86 21.20
N GLY A 59 19.84 6.07 20.04
CA GLY A 59 20.02 5.22 18.87
C GLY A 59 19.40 3.83 19.02
N ILE A 60 19.27 3.12 17.90
CA ILE A 60 18.64 1.80 17.84
C ILE A 60 19.70 0.71 18.03
N ASP A 61 19.43 -0.23 18.92
CA ASP A 61 20.18 -1.49 19.04
C ASP A 61 19.71 -2.46 17.95
N HIS A 62 18.41 -2.79 17.93
CA HIS A 62 17.81 -3.57 16.85
C HIS A 62 16.31 -3.32 16.67
N LEU A 63 15.81 -3.65 15.47
CA LEU A 63 14.38 -3.69 15.16
C LEU A 63 13.96 -5.12 14.84
N SER A 64 12.73 -5.45 15.19
CA SER A 64 12.08 -6.70 14.79
C SER A 64 10.71 -6.42 14.20
N CYS A 65 10.32 -7.23 13.23
CA CYS A 65 9.06 -7.16 12.55
C CYS A 65 8.26 -8.42 12.85
N LYS A 66 7.02 -8.26 13.27
CA LYS A 66 6.02 -9.31 13.41
C LYS A 66 5.04 -9.22 12.24
N VAL A 67 4.81 -10.32 11.56
CA VAL A 67 3.99 -10.40 10.34
C VAL A 67 3.03 -11.56 10.47
N TRP A 68 1.78 -11.39 10.03
CA TRP A 68 0.77 -12.45 9.94
C TRP A 68 -0.27 -12.12 8.87
N SER A 69 -0.87 -13.15 8.27
CA SER A 69 -1.97 -12.98 7.31
C SER A 69 -3.29 -12.75 8.05
N ALA A 70 -4.21 -11.99 7.45
CA ALA A 70 -5.54 -11.79 8.02
C ALA A 70 -6.41 -13.06 7.96
N ALA A 71 -6.09 -13.98 7.05
CA ALA A 71 -6.74 -15.28 7.00
C ALA A 71 -6.23 -16.13 8.18
N GLY A 72 -7.09 -16.90 8.82
CA GLY A 72 -6.69 -17.66 10.01
C GLY A 72 -6.38 -16.81 11.26
N SER A 73 -6.49 -15.47 11.16
CA SER A 73 -6.25 -14.48 12.23
C SER A 73 -4.78 -14.21 12.54
N GLN A 74 -4.12 -15.00 13.40
CA GLN A 74 -2.71 -14.84 13.78
C GLN A 74 -2.04 -16.22 13.87
N ASP A 75 -2.60 -17.22 13.18
CA ASP A 75 -2.13 -18.61 13.20
C ASP A 75 -0.78 -18.81 12.49
N ASP A 76 -0.44 -17.91 11.57
CA ASP A 76 0.80 -17.93 10.78
C ASP A 76 1.85 -16.90 11.25
N MET A 77 1.65 -16.27 12.41
CA MET A 77 2.49 -15.17 12.89
C MET A 77 4.00 -15.52 12.96
N LYS A 78 4.84 -14.69 12.36
CA LYS A 78 6.31 -14.77 12.42
C LYS A 78 6.94 -13.47 12.88
N THR A 79 7.95 -13.59 13.74
CA THR A 79 8.80 -12.46 14.16
C THR A 79 10.22 -12.62 13.62
N LYS A 80 10.76 -11.57 13.00
CA LYS A 80 12.12 -11.55 12.43
C LYS A 80 12.82 -10.23 12.69
N THR A 81 14.12 -10.29 12.92
CA THR A 81 14.98 -9.10 13.06
C THR A 81 15.14 -8.41 11.71
N MET A 82 15.02 -7.09 11.67
CA MET A 82 15.24 -6.30 10.46
C MET A 82 16.73 -6.00 10.25
N THR A 83 17.14 -5.92 8.99
CA THR A 83 18.53 -5.68 8.60
C THR A 83 18.79 -4.17 8.43
N PRO A 84 19.85 -3.58 9.01
CA PRO A 84 20.20 -2.18 8.77
C PRO A 84 20.77 -1.97 7.35
N ASN A 85 20.31 -0.92 6.68
CA ASN A 85 20.71 -0.58 5.30
C ASN A 85 21.89 0.41 5.22
N GLY A 86 22.44 0.85 6.37
CA GLY A 86 23.58 1.77 6.45
C GLY A 86 23.26 3.27 6.27
N ASN A 87 22.05 3.61 5.86
CA ASN A 87 21.56 5.01 5.71
C ASN A 87 20.59 5.42 6.84
N GLY A 88 20.54 4.67 7.94
CA GLY A 88 19.58 4.87 9.03
C GLY A 88 18.20 4.25 8.80
N SER A 89 18.00 3.54 7.68
CA SER A 89 16.82 2.69 7.46
C SER A 89 17.10 1.22 7.75
N TYR A 90 16.04 0.46 7.99
CA TYR A 90 16.06 -0.98 8.18
C TYR A 90 15.06 -1.62 7.24
N SER A 91 15.33 -2.86 6.82
CA SER A 91 14.42 -3.63 5.97
C SER A 91 14.33 -5.10 6.35
N TYR A 92 13.21 -5.72 6.00
CA TYR A 92 13.02 -7.15 6.08
C TYR A 92 12.15 -7.62 4.90
N THR A 93 12.64 -8.61 4.15
CA THR A 93 11.89 -9.25 3.08
C THR A 93 11.19 -10.49 3.62
N VAL A 94 9.86 -10.47 3.55
CA VAL A 94 8.98 -11.58 3.89
C VAL A 94 8.88 -12.51 2.69
N ASP A 95 9.04 -13.81 2.94
CA ASP A 95 8.84 -14.88 1.97
C ASP A 95 7.56 -15.62 2.37
N MET A 96 6.46 -15.29 1.71
CA MET A 96 5.13 -15.78 2.09
C MET A 96 5.01 -17.29 1.88
N GLU A 97 5.59 -17.81 0.80
CA GLU A 97 5.56 -19.25 0.52
C GLU A 97 6.39 -20.04 1.53
N ARG A 98 7.52 -19.52 2.00
CA ARG A 98 8.33 -20.20 3.01
C ARG A 98 7.76 -20.05 4.42
N ASP A 99 7.39 -18.83 4.80
CA ASP A 99 7.17 -18.45 6.19
C ASP A 99 5.68 -18.41 6.58
N HIS A 100 4.79 -18.19 5.61
CA HIS A 100 3.35 -17.96 5.80
C HIS A 100 2.49 -18.89 4.92
N SER A 101 3.02 -20.04 4.51
CA SER A 101 2.24 -21.04 3.79
C SER A 101 1.68 -22.12 4.71
N VAL A 102 0.45 -22.53 4.42
CA VAL A 102 -0.17 -23.73 4.98
C VAL A 102 -0.09 -24.83 3.92
N GLU A 103 0.24 -26.05 4.36
CA GLU A 103 0.19 -27.24 3.50
C GLU A 103 -1.26 -27.74 3.44
N ASP A 104 -1.89 -27.63 2.28
CA ASP A 104 -3.26 -28.15 2.06
C ASP A 104 -3.25 -29.70 1.99
N VAL A 105 -4.41 -30.33 2.03
CA VAL A 105 -4.62 -31.79 1.94
C VAL A 105 -3.95 -32.40 0.69
N VAL A 106 -3.77 -31.59 -0.36
CA VAL A 106 -3.13 -31.97 -1.63
C VAL A 106 -1.60 -31.75 -1.60
N LYS A 107 -1.00 -31.39 -0.45
CA LYS A 107 0.42 -31.03 -0.27
C LYS A 107 0.90 -29.88 -1.15
N VAL A 108 -0.01 -28.99 -1.51
CA VAL A 108 0.33 -27.74 -2.19
C VAL A 108 0.50 -26.68 -1.11
N LYS A 109 1.70 -26.11 -0.99
CA LYS A 109 1.92 -24.94 -0.14
C LYS A 109 1.12 -23.78 -0.71
N ARG A 110 0.24 -23.22 0.11
CA ARG A 110 -0.50 -22.01 -0.23
C ARG A 110 -0.26 -20.98 0.85
N TYR A 111 0.16 -19.80 0.43
CA TYR A 111 0.16 -18.61 1.28
C TYR A 111 -1.05 -17.76 0.90
N ASP A 112 -1.51 -16.94 1.84
CA ASP A 112 -2.70 -16.14 1.60
C ASP A 112 -2.39 -14.98 0.65
N LYS A 113 -3.29 -14.75 -0.30
CA LYS A 113 -3.34 -13.53 -1.11
C LYS A 113 -4.38 -12.64 -0.45
N GLY A 114 -3.99 -11.48 0.05
CA GLY A 114 -4.86 -10.63 0.87
C GLY A 114 -4.07 -9.74 1.84
N ILE A 115 -4.71 -9.35 2.94
CA ILE A 115 -4.11 -8.46 3.93
C ILE A 115 -3.08 -9.23 4.77
N TYR A 116 -1.87 -8.69 4.88
CA TYR A 116 -0.89 -9.04 5.91
C TYR A 116 -0.74 -7.86 6.86
N TYR A 117 -0.84 -8.13 8.15
CA TYR A 117 -0.60 -7.16 9.20
C TYR A 117 0.87 -7.17 9.60
N ILE A 118 1.40 -5.99 9.91
CA ILE A 118 2.81 -5.75 10.18
C ILE A 118 2.91 -4.92 11.45
N GLU A 119 3.65 -5.41 12.44
CA GLU A 119 4.04 -4.66 13.64
C GLU A 119 5.55 -4.59 13.74
N ILE A 120 6.09 -3.40 13.98
CA ILE A 120 7.53 -3.20 14.13
C ILE A 120 7.83 -2.82 15.57
N TYR A 121 8.68 -3.62 16.21
CA TYR A 121 9.16 -3.39 17.58
C TYR A 121 10.63 -3.00 17.55
N GLY A 122 11.01 -2.07 18.42
CA GLY A 122 12.36 -1.56 18.54
C GLY A 122 12.93 -1.75 19.93
N VAL A 123 14.25 -1.87 19.99
CA VAL A 123 15.05 -1.78 21.23
C VAL A 123 16.10 -0.69 21.01
N ASP A 124 16.15 0.29 21.92
CA ASP A 124 17.20 1.32 21.91
C ASP A 124 18.47 0.84 22.63
N ASN A 125 19.59 1.57 22.47
CA ASN A 125 20.84 1.22 23.17
C ASN A 125 20.76 1.38 24.71
N GLY A 126 19.70 2.01 25.23
CA GLY A 126 19.39 2.10 26.66
C GLY A 126 18.60 0.90 27.20
N GLY A 127 18.17 -0.02 26.33
CA GLY A 127 17.34 -1.18 26.67
C GLY A 127 15.84 -0.92 26.71
N VAL A 128 15.38 0.27 26.29
CA VAL A 128 13.96 0.58 26.14
C VAL A 128 13.41 -0.20 24.96
N THR A 129 12.31 -0.94 25.17
CA THR A 129 11.65 -1.74 24.14
C THR A 129 10.19 -1.34 23.97
N GLY A 130 9.73 -1.22 22.73
CA GLY A 130 8.35 -0.82 22.44
C GLY A 130 7.91 -1.09 21.02
N LEU A 131 6.59 -0.97 20.78
CA LEU A 131 6.03 -0.89 19.44
C LEU A 131 6.44 0.46 18.84
N VAL A 132 7.11 0.42 17.70
CA VAL A 132 7.50 1.61 16.94
C VAL A 132 6.35 2.07 16.07
N ASP A 133 5.71 1.13 15.36
CA ASP A 133 4.56 1.40 14.50
C ASP A 133 3.89 0.08 14.06
N SER A 134 2.73 0.21 13.42
CA SER A 134 1.98 -0.88 12.80
C SER A 134 1.41 -0.44 11.45
N THR A 135 1.44 -1.34 10.46
CA THR A 135 0.86 -1.11 9.14
C THR A 135 0.30 -2.41 8.57
N TYR A 136 -0.17 -2.38 7.33
CA TYR A 136 -0.56 -3.56 6.59
C TYR A 136 -0.19 -3.43 5.12
N ILE A 137 -0.10 -4.57 4.44
CA ILE A 137 0.01 -4.65 2.98
C ILE A 137 -1.12 -5.53 2.45
N VAL A 138 -1.66 -5.16 1.28
CA VAL A 138 -2.57 -6.03 0.53
C VAL A 138 -1.76 -6.72 -0.56
N ILE A 139 -1.54 -8.03 -0.41
CA ILE A 139 -0.90 -8.86 -1.42
C ILE A 139 -1.90 -9.12 -2.52
N ARG A 140 -1.56 -8.64 -3.72
CA ARG A 140 -2.40 -8.81 -4.90
C ARG A 140 -1.79 -9.89 -5.78
N ALA A 141 -2.64 -10.54 -6.55
CA ALA A 141 -2.20 -11.44 -7.60
C ALA A 141 -2.79 -10.97 -8.92
N ASP A 142 -1.92 -10.84 -9.91
CA ASP A 142 -2.33 -10.59 -11.29
C ASP A 142 -2.91 -11.86 -11.93
N ALA A 143 -2.63 -13.05 -11.38
CA ALA A 143 -3.16 -14.31 -11.88
C ALA A 143 -3.72 -15.23 -10.78
N ASN A 144 -4.71 -16.03 -11.15
CA ASN A 144 -5.20 -17.15 -10.36
C ASN A 144 -5.73 -18.28 -11.26
N GLU A 145 -5.99 -19.41 -10.62
CA GLU A 145 -6.56 -20.60 -11.24
C GLU A 145 -7.85 -20.99 -10.54
N TRP A 146 -8.77 -21.58 -11.29
CA TRP A 146 -9.99 -22.17 -10.74
C TRP A 146 -10.34 -23.46 -11.47
N ILE A 147 -11.17 -24.27 -10.81
CA ILE A 147 -11.61 -25.56 -11.32
C ILE A 147 -13.10 -25.49 -11.64
N ARG A 148 -13.48 -26.08 -12.77
CA ARG A 148 -14.88 -26.34 -13.13
C ARG A 148 -15.12 -27.85 -13.16
N HIS A 149 -16.10 -28.28 -12.38
CA HIS A 149 -16.62 -29.65 -12.45
C HIS A 149 -17.77 -29.68 -13.45
N ARG A 150 -17.77 -30.64 -14.38
CA ARG A 150 -18.86 -30.82 -15.35
C ARG A 150 -19.22 -32.30 -15.48
N TYR A 151 -20.48 -32.56 -15.81
CA TYR A 151 -21.01 -33.89 -16.08
C TYR A 151 -21.77 -33.84 -17.41
N ASP A 152 -21.45 -34.75 -18.34
CA ASP A 152 -22.07 -34.76 -19.68
C ASP A 152 -23.21 -35.77 -19.83
N GLY A 153 -23.60 -36.43 -18.73
CA GLY A 153 -24.58 -37.52 -18.74
C GLY A 153 -23.96 -38.91 -18.69
N SER A 154 -22.63 -39.03 -18.83
CA SER A 154 -21.89 -40.29 -18.70
C SER A 154 -20.71 -40.15 -17.74
N ASP A 155 -19.85 -39.16 -17.97
CA ASP A 155 -18.59 -39.00 -17.24
C ASP A 155 -18.50 -37.66 -16.51
N PHE A 156 -17.77 -37.67 -15.39
CA PHE A 156 -17.38 -36.46 -14.69
C PHE A 156 -16.04 -35.96 -15.22
N TYR A 157 -15.97 -34.67 -15.50
CA TYR A 157 -14.75 -33.99 -15.92
C TYR A 157 -14.42 -32.87 -14.95
N VAL A 158 -13.13 -32.59 -14.87
CA VAL A 158 -12.55 -31.52 -14.07
C VAL A 158 -11.67 -30.70 -15.03
N ASP A 159 -12.09 -29.48 -15.31
CA ASP A 159 -11.33 -28.53 -16.12
C ASP A 159 -10.60 -27.56 -15.19
N THR A 160 -9.32 -27.32 -15.42
CA THR A 160 -8.54 -26.28 -14.72
C THR A 160 -8.33 -25.11 -15.65
N PHE A 161 -8.71 -23.91 -15.20
CA PHE A 161 -8.55 -22.67 -15.93
C PHE A 161 -7.60 -21.73 -15.21
N ARG A 162 -6.94 -20.89 -15.97
CA ARG A 162 -6.08 -19.80 -15.48
C ARG A 162 -6.53 -18.49 -16.09
N ALA A 163 -6.46 -17.41 -15.33
CA ALA A 163 -6.60 -16.05 -15.84
C ALA A 163 -5.46 -15.16 -15.37
N ILE A 164 -5.15 -14.14 -16.16
CA ILE A 164 -4.10 -13.15 -15.92
C ILE A 164 -4.64 -11.77 -16.25
N LEU A 165 -4.52 -10.84 -15.30
CA LEU A 165 -4.75 -9.41 -15.46
C LEU A 165 -3.47 -8.74 -15.96
N THR A 166 -3.57 -8.05 -17.09
CA THR A 166 -2.51 -7.19 -17.63
C THR A 166 -3.00 -5.76 -17.71
N VAL A 167 -2.13 -4.80 -17.40
CA VAL A 167 -2.43 -3.36 -17.46
C VAL A 167 -1.44 -2.66 -18.36
N THR A 168 -1.95 -1.86 -19.29
CA THR A 168 -1.16 -0.97 -20.15
C THR A 168 -1.55 0.48 -19.83
N PRO A 169 -0.72 1.21 -19.07
CA PRO A 169 -0.98 2.60 -18.74
C PRO A 169 -0.63 3.53 -19.92
N GLU A 170 -1.40 4.60 -20.06
CA GLU A 170 -1.22 5.59 -21.12
C GLU A 170 -1.44 6.99 -20.54
N ILE A 171 -0.39 7.83 -20.57
CA ILE A 171 -0.49 9.24 -20.18
C ILE A 171 -0.77 10.06 -21.44
N LYS A 172 -1.85 10.83 -21.41
CA LYS A 172 -2.22 11.76 -22.48
C LYS A 172 -2.17 13.18 -21.96
N ASN A 173 -1.73 14.08 -22.81
CA ASN A 173 -1.90 15.49 -22.55
C ASN A 173 -3.41 15.83 -22.44
N GLY A 174 -3.78 16.48 -21.33
CA GLY A 174 -5.16 16.81 -21.01
C GLY A 174 -5.49 18.29 -21.13
N THR A 175 -4.51 19.19 -20.96
CA THR A 175 -4.76 20.64 -20.99
C THR A 175 -3.70 21.46 -21.71
N GLN A 176 -2.48 20.95 -21.93
CA GLN A 176 -1.49 21.63 -22.76
C GLN A 176 -1.95 21.55 -24.22
N GLU A 177 -1.69 22.57 -25.03
CA GLU A 177 -2.05 22.48 -26.44
C GLU A 177 -1.09 21.57 -27.21
N ALA A 178 -1.59 20.94 -28.27
CA ALA A 178 -0.80 20.06 -29.14
C ALA A 178 0.40 20.77 -29.81
N ASN A 179 0.39 22.10 -29.85
CA ASN A 179 1.44 22.93 -30.47
C ASN A 179 2.52 23.42 -29.48
N SER A 180 2.43 23.08 -28.18
CA SER A 180 3.36 23.56 -27.13
C SER A 180 4.74 22.85 -27.12
N GLY A 181 5.00 21.97 -28.08
CA GLY A 181 6.22 21.15 -28.15
C GLY A 181 5.98 19.69 -27.77
N ALA A 182 7.02 18.86 -27.94
CA ALA A 182 6.95 17.41 -27.70
C ALA A 182 7.08 17.00 -26.22
N SER A 183 7.67 17.87 -25.39
CA SER A 183 7.87 17.61 -23.97
C SER A 183 6.63 18.01 -23.15
N PHE A 184 6.39 17.27 -22.06
CA PHE A 184 5.36 17.64 -21.10
C PHE A 184 5.85 18.83 -20.27
N LYS A 185 5.02 19.85 -20.06
CA LYS A 185 5.38 21.01 -19.22
C LYS A 185 4.72 20.92 -17.85
N SER A 186 5.39 21.45 -16.83
CA SER A 186 4.84 21.52 -15.48
C SER A 186 3.69 22.53 -15.38
N GLY A 187 2.73 22.29 -14.48
CA GLY A 187 1.55 23.15 -14.30
C GLY A 187 0.36 22.81 -15.21
N TYR A 188 0.52 21.87 -16.14
CA TYR A 188 -0.58 21.36 -16.97
C TYR A 188 -1.17 20.06 -16.44
N GLY A 189 -2.43 19.80 -16.82
CA GLY A 189 -3.15 18.59 -16.55
C GLY A 189 -2.87 17.50 -17.59
N TYR A 190 -2.62 16.27 -17.13
CA TYR A 190 -2.65 15.07 -17.98
C TYR A 190 -3.84 14.19 -17.63
N ALA A 191 -4.33 13.46 -18.63
CA ALA A 191 -5.21 12.32 -18.45
C ALA A 191 -4.37 11.04 -18.31
N LEU A 192 -4.87 10.09 -17.53
CA LEU A 192 -4.27 8.77 -17.36
C LEU A 192 -5.33 7.72 -17.67
N ASN A 193 -5.06 6.92 -18.70
CA ASN A 193 -5.88 5.77 -19.07
C ASN A 193 -5.15 4.50 -18.67
N LEU A 194 -5.82 3.62 -17.93
CA LEU A 194 -5.33 2.29 -17.59
C LEU A 194 -6.15 1.28 -18.39
N ASN A 195 -5.57 0.80 -19.49
CA ASN A 195 -6.20 -0.22 -20.33
C ASN A 195 -5.92 -1.57 -19.70
N THR A 196 -6.96 -2.30 -19.31
CA THR A 196 -6.83 -3.57 -18.62
C THR A 196 -7.34 -4.72 -19.50
N THR A 197 -6.71 -5.88 -19.37
CA THR A 197 -7.10 -7.11 -20.06
C THR A 197 -7.05 -8.27 -19.08
N VAL A 198 -8.14 -9.04 -19.00
CA VAL A 198 -8.17 -10.31 -18.26
C VAL A 198 -8.17 -11.44 -19.28
N ALA A 199 -6.99 -11.97 -19.60
CA ALA A 199 -6.84 -13.09 -20.51
C ALA A 199 -7.03 -14.40 -19.75
N SER A 200 -7.77 -15.36 -20.32
CA SER A 200 -7.99 -16.67 -19.71
C SER A 200 -7.76 -17.82 -20.67
N THR A 201 -7.45 -19.00 -20.12
CA THR A 201 -7.49 -20.29 -20.81
C THR A 201 -8.90 -20.90 -20.84
N GLY A 202 -9.90 -20.18 -20.32
CA GLY A 202 -11.32 -20.54 -20.32
C GLY A 202 -11.91 -20.75 -21.71
N ASP A 203 -12.95 -21.57 -21.78
CA ASP A 203 -13.85 -21.54 -22.93
C ASP A 203 -14.81 -20.35 -22.85
N ALA A 204 -15.59 -20.14 -23.91
CA ALA A 204 -16.52 -19.01 -24.01
C ALA A 204 -17.60 -18.98 -22.90
N GLU A 205 -17.89 -20.09 -22.22
CA GLU A 205 -18.80 -20.10 -21.08
C GLU A 205 -18.09 -19.74 -19.77
N ALA A 206 -16.87 -20.25 -19.57
CA ALA A 206 -16.05 -19.89 -18.42
C ALA A 206 -15.68 -18.40 -18.41
N ASP A 207 -15.42 -17.82 -19.58
CA ASP A 207 -15.08 -16.39 -19.72
C ASP A 207 -16.22 -15.45 -19.28
N LYS A 208 -17.47 -15.92 -19.26
CA LYS A 208 -18.62 -15.13 -18.76
C LYS A 208 -18.59 -14.93 -17.24
N TRP A 209 -17.77 -15.69 -16.52
CA TRP A 209 -17.61 -15.56 -15.07
C TRP A 209 -16.50 -14.59 -14.68
N LEU A 210 -15.81 -14.04 -15.67
CA LEU A 210 -14.76 -13.07 -15.47
C LEU A 210 -15.37 -11.67 -15.41
N ALA A 211 -14.82 -10.83 -14.54
CA ALA A 211 -15.07 -9.40 -14.51
C ALA A 211 -13.74 -8.65 -14.63
N GLY A 212 -13.75 -7.60 -15.45
CA GLY A 212 -12.59 -6.74 -15.63
C GLY A 212 -12.34 -5.85 -14.43
N ALA A 213 -11.18 -5.20 -14.42
CA ALA A 213 -10.84 -4.29 -13.33
C ALA A 213 -11.85 -3.15 -13.25
N GLN A 214 -12.31 -2.83 -12.04
CA GLN A 214 -13.31 -1.79 -11.81
C GLN A 214 -12.74 -0.56 -11.12
N ASN A 215 -11.62 -0.72 -10.41
CA ASN A 215 -11.05 0.33 -9.59
C ASN A 215 -9.54 0.44 -9.79
N ALA A 216 -9.04 1.67 -9.71
CA ALA A 216 -7.62 1.93 -9.57
C ALA A 216 -7.36 3.11 -8.65
N SER A 217 -6.20 3.08 -7.99
CA SER A 217 -5.68 4.15 -7.15
C SER A 217 -4.30 4.55 -7.64
N THR A 218 -4.14 5.82 -8.01
CA THR A 218 -2.87 6.37 -8.51
C THR A 218 -2.26 7.31 -7.48
N VAL A 219 -0.96 7.17 -7.23
CA VAL A 219 -0.14 8.09 -6.42
C VAL A 219 0.97 8.72 -7.26
N PHE A 220 1.45 9.87 -6.78
CA PHE A 220 2.24 10.79 -7.60
C PHE A 220 3.59 11.14 -6.95
N PRO A 221 4.62 11.44 -7.77
CA PRO A 221 5.97 11.67 -7.30
C PRO A 221 6.11 12.97 -6.50
N GLU A 222 5.29 14.00 -6.76
CA GLU A 222 5.29 15.25 -5.99
C GLU A 222 4.93 15.09 -4.51
N PHE A 223 4.31 13.96 -4.16
CA PHE A 223 4.00 13.60 -2.79
C PHE A 223 4.91 12.48 -2.27
N ASN A 224 6.02 12.19 -2.95
CA ASN A 224 6.89 11.05 -2.70
C ASN A 224 6.10 9.73 -2.63
N PHE A 225 5.10 9.58 -3.50
CA PHE A 225 4.20 8.41 -3.56
C PHE A 225 3.51 8.07 -2.23
N LYS A 226 3.37 9.04 -1.32
CA LYS A 226 2.76 8.80 -0.01
C LYS A 226 1.29 8.41 -0.14
N THR A 227 0.93 7.32 0.53
CA THR A 227 -0.43 6.85 0.73
C THR A 227 -0.86 7.20 2.16
N GLY A 228 -1.47 8.37 2.37
CA GLY A 228 -1.71 8.84 3.74
C GLY A 228 -2.79 9.90 3.95
N VAL A 229 -3.39 9.85 5.14
CA VAL A 229 -4.30 10.82 5.75
C VAL A 229 -3.46 12.01 6.25
N THR A 230 -3.88 13.25 5.98
CA THR A 230 -3.26 14.43 6.63
C THR A 230 -3.78 14.56 8.07
N THR A 231 -3.05 15.31 8.91
CA THR A 231 -3.25 15.50 10.37
C THR A 231 -4.66 15.90 10.83
N ASN A 232 -5.61 16.09 9.91
CA ASN A 232 -7.01 16.40 10.18
C ASN A 232 -8.00 15.26 9.82
N GLY A 233 -7.53 14.01 9.69
CA GLY A 233 -8.42 12.85 9.54
C GLY A 233 -9.14 12.76 8.18
N SER A 234 -8.75 13.58 7.20
CA SER A 234 -9.24 13.47 5.83
C SER A 234 -8.41 12.43 5.08
N PHE A 235 -9.04 11.31 4.76
CA PHE A 235 -8.46 10.26 3.91
C PHE A 235 -7.95 10.84 2.58
N ASN A 236 -6.76 10.42 2.16
CA ASN A 236 -6.38 10.32 0.76
C ASN A 236 -6.23 11.66 -0.02
N GLN A 237 -5.52 12.66 0.53
CA GLN A 237 -5.26 13.90 -0.23
C GLN A 237 -4.25 13.71 -1.38
N PHE A 238 -3.43 12.65 -1.33
CA PHE A 238 -2.27 12.47 -2.21
C PHE A 238 -2.46 11.41 -3.31
N ASN A 239 -3.60 10.70 -3.32
CA ASN A 239 -3.92 9.74 -4.37
C ASN A 239 -5.13 10.21 -5.18
N ARG A 240 -5.29 9.64 -6.36
CA ARG A 240 -6.51 9.82 -7.17
C ARG A 240 -7.08 8.47 -7.54
N LEU A 241 -8.38 8.35 -7.32
CA LEU A 241 -9.15 7.19 -7.75
C LEU A 241 -9.52 7.32 -9.23
N SER A 242 -9.64 6.18 -9.89
CA SER A 242 -10.15 6.06 -11.26
C SER A 242 -11.54 5.43 -11.29
N ASP A 243 -12.35 5.80 -12.29
CA ASP A 243 -13.61 5.15 -12.65
C ASP A 243 -13.39 4.21 -13.83
N CYS A 244 -14.14 3.11 -13.89
CA CYS A 244 -14.28 2.32 -15.10
C CYS A 244 -15.15 3.07 -16.12
N MET A 245 -14.56 3.41 -17.27
CA MET A 245 -15.18 4.23 -18.31
C MET A 245 -15.73 3.42 -19.50
N GLY A 246 -15.42 2.12 -19.57
CA GLY A 246 -15.98 1.26 -20.60
C GLY A 246 -15.47 -0.17 -20.54
N ILE A 247 -16.28 -1.07 -21.10
CA ILE A 247 -15.94 -2.45 -21.42
C ILE A 247 -15.63 -2.50 -22.92
N THR A 248 -14.43 -2.88 -23.31
CA THR A 248 -13.94 -2.69 -24.70
C THR A 248 -14.04 -3.93 -25.58
N ASN A 249 -14.53 -5.07 -25.07
CA ASN A 249 -14.69 -6.28 -25.88
C ASN A 249 -15.99 -7.03 -25.57
N ASN A 250 -16.73 -7.39 -26.63
CA ASN A 250 -18.00 -8.12 -26.55
C ASN A 250 -17.82 -9.66 -26.47
N SER A 251 -16.61 -10.19 -26.74
CA SER A 251 -16.28 -11.62 -26.58
C SER A 251 -15.67 -11.97 -25.23
N ASN A 252 -15.10 -10.99 -24.52
CA ASN A 252 -14.65 -11.09 -23.14
C ASN A 252 -14.92 -9.75 -22.46
N LEU A 253 -16.00 -9.69 -21.68
CA LEU A 253 -16.50 -8.47 -21.02
C LEU A 253 -15.56 -7.94 -19.93
N SER A 254 -14.39 -8.55 -19.77
CA SER A 254 -13.43 -8.25 -18.70
C SER A 254 -12.29 -7.32 -19.12
N ASN A 255 -12.31 -6.82 -20.36
CA ASN A 255 -11.39 -5.76 -20.77
C ASN A 255 -12.01 -4.41 -20.45
N THR A 256 -11.35 -3.63 -19.60
CA THR A 256 -11.84 -2.33 -19.15
C THR A 256 -10.84 -1.22 -19.38
N VAL A 257 -11.34 0.01 -19.49
CA VAL A 257 -10.51 1.21 -19.43
C VAL A 257 -10.87 1.97 -18.16
N LEU A 258 -9.87 2.19 -17.31
CA LEU A 258 -10.03 3.02 -16.12
C LEU A 258 -9.44 4.41 -16.39
N GLU A 259 -10.18 5.45 -16.05
CA GLU A 259 -9.73 6.85 -16.15
C GLU A 259 -9.86 7.53 -14.81
N LEU A 260 -9.00 8.50 -14.51
CA LEU A 260 -9.09 9.29 -13.28
C LEU A 260 -10.52 9.83 -13.07
N LYS A 261 -10.98 9.88 -11.82
CA LYS A 261 -12.23 10.56 -11.47
C LYS A 261 -12.22 12.00 -11.98
N THR A 262 -13.41 12.59 -12.15
CA THR A 262 -13.51 14.00 -12.51
C THR A 262 -12.75 14.86 -11.49
N ASN A 263 -11.97 15.81 -11.99
CA ASN A 263 -11.21 16.70 -11.11
C ASN A 263 -12.08 17.90 -10.74
N PRO A 264 -12.45 18.10 -9.46
CA PRO A 264 -13.27 19.23 -9.03
C PRO A 264 -12.57 20.58 -9.18
N PHE A 265 -11.23 20.59 -9.29
CA PHE A 265 -10.43 21.79 -9.53
C PHE A 265 -10.21 22.08 -11.03
N SER A 266 -10.69 21.21 -11.93
CA SER A 266 -10.69 21.49 -13.36
C SER A 266 -11.87 22.40 -13.71
N ALA A 267 -11.59 23.49 -14.44
CA ALA A 267 -12.60 24.44 -14.90
C ALA A 267 -13.68 23.80 -15.80
N SER A 268 -13.40 22.66 -16.41
CA SER A 268 -14.31 21.89 -17.26
C SER A 268 -14.71 20.53 -16.67
N SER A 269 -14.42 20.29 -15.38
CA SER A 269 -14.60 19.00 -14.72
C SER A 269 -13.88 17.84 -15.44
N ALA A 270 -12.78 18.13 -16.15
CA ALA A 270 -12.02 17.14 -16.89
C ALA A 270 -11.39 16.07 -15.96
N ARG A 271 -11.21 14.86 -16.50
CA ARG A 271 -10.57 13.71 -15.83
C ARG A 271 -9.03 13.82 -15.88
N VAL A 272 -8.49 14.91 -15.36
CA VAL A 272 -7.05 15.22 -15.44
C VAL A 272 -6.43 15.43 -14.07
N HIS A 273 -5.15 15.07 -13.91
CA HIS A 273 -4.31 15.44 -12.77
C HIS A 273 -3.33 16.54 -13.18
N PHE A 274 -3.21 17.60 -12.38
CA PHE A 274 -2.29 18.70 -12.67
C PHE A 274 -0.94 18.45 -12.02
N THR A 275 0.13 18.53 -12.81
CA THR A 275 1.49 18.53 -12.28
C THR A 275 1.75 19.83 -11.51
N PRO A 276 2.55 19.81 -10.43
CA PRO A 276 2.86 21.05 -9.73
C PRO A 276 3.77 21.93 -10.59
N LEU A 277 3.54 23.24 -10.53
CA LEU A 277 4.31 24.24 -11.25
C LEU A 277 5.82 24.21 -10.93
N TRP A 278 6.17 23.80 -9.72
CA TRP A 278 7.56 23.74 -9.24
C TRP A 278 8.27 22.42 -9.54
N PHE A 279 7.64 21.47 -10.26
CA PHE A 279 8.31 20.21 -10.59
C PHE A 279 9.55 20.48 -11.45
N PRO A 280 10.71 19.85 -11.16
CA PRO A 280 11.96 20.21 -11.83
C PRO A 280 11.94 19.87 -13.33
N ASP A 281 12.61 20.70 -14.12
CA ASP A 281 12.84 20.45 -15.55
C ASP A 281 13.81 19.30 -15.76
N ASN A 282 13.76 18.71 -16.95
CA ASN A 282 14.56 17.55 -17.38
C ASN A 282 14.47 16.38 -16.39
N THR A 283 13.31 16.22 -15.76
CA THR A 283 13.07 15.20 -14.74
C THR A 283 11.92 14.30 -15.16
N GLU A 284 12.13 13.00 -14.95
CA GLU A 284 11.10 11.99 -15.18
C GLU A 284 10.00 12.11 -14.11
N TYR A 285 8.77 12.34 -14.58
CA TYR A 285 7.57 12.33 -13.77
C TYR A 285 6.89 10.96 -13.90
N THR A 286 7.21 10.07 -12.97
CA THR A 286 6.70 8.69 -12.93
C THR A 286 5.47 8.59 -12.06
N VAL A 287 4.35 8.13 -12.61
CA VAL A 287 3.13 7.83 -11.84
C VAL A 287 3.08 6.35 -11.50
N TYR A 288 2.52 6.03 -10.34
CA TYR A 288 2.29 4.64 -9.89
C TYR A 288 0.80 4.42 -9.70
N SER A 289 0.26 3.35 -10.28
CA SER A 289 -1.15 3.01 -10.20
C SER A 289 -1.35 1.57 -9.75
N GLU A 290 -2.13 1.37 -8.70
CA GLU A 290 -2.67 0.07 -8.32
C GLU A 290 -4.01 -0.15 -9.01
N VAL A 291 -4.14 -1.23 -9.76
CA VAL A 291 -5.36 -1.66 -10.43
C VAL A 291 -5.87 -2.91 -9.73
N PHE A 292 -7.16 -2.92 -9.40
CA PHE A 292 -7.78 -4.03 -8.66
C PHE A 292 -9.26 -4.16 -9.02
N ASP A 293 -9.93 -5.09 -8.34
CA ASP A 293 -11.36 -5.34 -8.52
C ASP A 293 -11.69 -5.97 -9.90
N ALA A 294 -10.74 -6.72 -10.46
CA ALA A 294 -11.01 -7.70 -11.51
C ALA A 294 -11.31 -9.04 -10.83
N TRP A 295 -12.28 -9.81 -11.29
CA TRP A 295 -12.72 -11.03 -10.59
C TRP A 295 -12.74 -12.26 -11.48
N THR A 296 -12.37 -13.37 -10.88
CA THR A 296 -12.55 -14.72 -11.43
C THR A 296 -13.18 -15.60 -10.34
N PRO A 297 -13.65 -16.82 -10.67
CA PRO A 297 -14.07 -17.78 -9.65
C PRO A 297 -12.97 -18.13 -8.64
N GLY A 298 -11.70 -17.93 -8.99
CA GLY A 298 -10.55 -18.12 -8.10
C GLY A 298 -10.26 -16.93 -7.17
N GLY A 299 -11.01 -15.82 -7.30
CA GLY A 299 -10.89 -14.62 -6.47
C GLY A 299 -10.52 -13.36 -7.24
N MET A 300 -10.31 -12.26 -6.51
CA MET A 300 -9.96 -10.97 -7.07
C MET A 300 -8.53 -10.96 -7.62
N LEU A 301 -8.37 -10.45 -8.83
CA LEU A 301 -7.10 -10.08 -9.42
C LEU A 301 -6.78 -8.60 -9.19
N GLY A 302 -5.50 -8.30 -9.05
CA GLY A 302 -5.00 -6.95 -8.94
C GLY A 302 -3.51 -6.90 -9.21
N THR A 303 -3.05 -5.78 -9.75
CA THR A 303 -1.65 -5.56 -10.09
C THR A 303 -1.31 -4.08 -10.02
N ALA A 304 -0.04 -3.75 -10.03
CA ALA A 304 0.43 -2.38 -10.09
C ALA A 304 1.18 -2.11 -11.38
N THR A 305 1.17 -0.86 -11.83
CA THR A 305 1.89 -0.42 -13.01
C THR A 305 2.43 0.98 -12.83
N THR A 306 3.45 1.33 -13.58
CA THR A 306 4.01 2.67 -13.65
C THR A 306 4.00 3.18 -15.08
N ASN A 307 3.94 4.50 -15.23
CA ASN A 307 4.20 5.17 -16.50
C ASN A 307 4.88 6.50 -16.24
N SER A 308 5.65 6.98 -17.21
CA SER A 308 6.49 8.16 -17.03
C SER A 308 6.36 9.12 -18.19
N VAL A 309 6.47 10.41 -17.89
CA VAL A 309 6.68 11.47 -18.88
C VAL A 309 7.86 12.34 -18.46
N ASN A 310 8.63 12.86 -19.41
CA ASN A 310 9.67 13.83 -19.09
C ASN A 310 9.05 15.23 -19.00
N ILE A 311 9.31 15.90 -17.87
CA ILE A 311 8.91 17.30 -17.68
C ILE A 311 10.07 18.21 -18.11
N ASP A 312 9.79 19.15 -19.00
CA ASP A 312 10.75 20.14 -19.48
C ASP A 312 10.04 21.47 -19.80
N GLY A 313 10.27 22.46 -18.96
CA GLY A 313 9.62 23.76 -18.99
C GLY A 313 8.30 23.79 -18.21
N THR A 314 7.70 24.97 -18.18
CA THR A 314 6.49 25.25 -17.40
C THR A 314 5.38 25.84 -18.28
N VAL A 315 4.15 25.85 -17.77
CA VAL A 315 3.01 26.55 -18.39
C VAL A 315 3.32 28.03 -18.72
N TYR A 316 4.26 28.69 -18.03
CA TYR A 316 4.66 30.07 -18.33
C TYR A 316 5.57 30.23 -19.55
N ASP A 317 6.10 29.15 -20.09
CA ASP A 317 6.88 29.20 -21.32
C ASP A 317 5.97 29.23 -22.56
N ASP A 318 4.68 28.95 -22.39
CA ASP A 318 3.69 29.01 -23.46
C ASP A 318 3.15 30.42 -23.66
N TRP A 319 3.11 30.84 -24.92
CA TRP A 319 2.68 32.18 -25.34
C TRP A 319 1.27 32.55 -24.88
N GLN A 320 0.38 31.56 -24.73
CA GLN A 320 -1.01 31.75 -24.31
C GLN A 320 -1.13 32.27 -22.88
N VAL A 321 -0.20 31.83 -22.03
CA VAL A 321 -0.14 32.19 -20.61
C VAL A 321 0.75 33.42 -20.44
N ASN A 322 1.86 33.47 -21.18
CA ASN A 322 2.85 34.54 -21.10
C ASN A 322 2.58 35.69 -22.08
N ASN A 323 1.33 36.18 -22.09
CA ASN A 323 0.99 37.41 -22.81
C ASN A 323 1.55 38.62 -22.06
N LYS A 324 2.87 38.85 -22.20
CA LYS A 324 3.48 40.13 -21.83
C LYS A 324 2.92 41.21 -22.76
N LYS A 325 1.96 41.99 -22.26
CA LYS A 325 1.67 43.33 -22.77
C LYS A 325 2.74 44.30 -22.31
#